data_AF-A0A6P7GQS5-F1
#
_entry.id   AF-A0A6P7GQS5-F1
#
_cell.length_a   1.000
_cell.length_b   1.000
_cell.length_c   1.000
_cell.angle_alpha   90.00
_cell.angle_beta   90.00
_cell.angle_gamma   90.00
#
_symmetry.space_group_name_H-M   'P 1'
#
loop_
_entity.id
_entity.type
_entity.pdbx_description
1 polymer ?
#
loop_
_entity_poly.entity_id
_entity_poly.type
_entity_poly.pdbx_seq_one_letter_code
_entity_poly.pdbx_strand_id
1 'polypeptide(L)'
;MGSSKAREAWKTLRNLRQNTHKRVKMDPIQKDECVKYSELLQEKKCLYVYGFLNELMDRQTQVAGTLLNTYYFIFVAAPFCYIYDDPVHLYFSFRAFYLRYWHRLHRVCGNSQGVVALCLLFEKLLQCFDPLLWNHFRKYHVPPLRLVIKWIMRAFSGHLPPEQLLTLWDLVLAYDSLEIISLLAVVILIFRRDNLLKVTTLQNIEAVLADLSSIAVIPLLQMALMKDL
;
A
#
# COMPACT_ATOMS: atom_id res chain seq x y z
N MET A 1 6.62 34.93 8.77
CA MET A 1 7.90 34.18 8.79
C MET A 1 7.87 32.79 8.11
N GLY A 2 6.74 32.31 7.54
CA GLY A 2 6.63 30.93 7.01
C GLY A 2 7.07 30.68 5.55
N SER A 3 7.26 31.71 4.70
CA SER A 3 7.52 31.48 3.26
C SER A 3 8.98 31.18 2.89
N SER A 4 9.93 31.41 3.80
CA SER A 4 11.35 31.11 3.60
C SER A 4 11.65 29.61 3.81
N LYS A 5 11.12 29.02 4.90
CA LYS A 5 11.28 27.59 5.18
C LYS A 5 10.60 26.70 4.13
N ALA A 6 9.46 27.14 3.59
CA ALA A 6 8.76 26.46 2.51
C ALA A 6 9.57 26.44 1.19
N ARG A 7 10.27 27.54 0.86
CA ARG A 7 11.17 27.60 -0.31
C ARG A 7 12.40 26.72 -0.14
N GLU A 8 12.97 26.66 1.05
CA GLU A 8 14.09 25.78 1.40
C GLU A 8 13.69 24.30 1.26
N ALA A 9 12.54 23.92 1.83
CA ALA A 9 11.97 22.59 1.68
C ALA A 9 11.73 22.21 0.21
N TRP A 10 11.28 23.16 -0.61
CA TRP A 10 11.08 22.96 -2.06
C TRP A 10 12.39 22.70 -2.80
N LYS A 11 13.46 23.41 -2.46
CA LYS A 11 14.80 23.17 -3.02
C LYS A 11 15.32 21.79 -2.63
N THR A 12 15.15 21.41 -1.36
CA THR A 12 15.54 20.08 -0.85
C THR A 12 14.77 18.97 -1.55
N LEU A 13 13.47 19.12 -1.78
CA LEU A 13 12.64 18.15 -2.50
C LEU A 13 13.00 18.04 -3.99
N ARG A 14 13.33 19.16 -4.64
CA ARG A 14 13.82 19.17 -6.03
C ARG A 14 15.13 18.39 -6.15
N ASN A 15 16.02 18.55 -5.18
CA ASN A 15 17.30 17.83 -5.11
C ASN A 15 17.10 16.34 -4.78
N LEU A 16 16.16 16.01 -3.89
CA LEU A 16 15.79 14.62 -3.59
C LEU A 16 15.18 13.93 -4.80
N ARG A 17 14.29 14.58 -5.57
CA ARG A 17 13.73 14.08 -6.84
C ARG A 17 14.81 13.75 -7.87
N GLN A 18 15.84 14.58 -7.99
CA GLN A 18 16.97 14.35 -8.90
C GLN A 18 17.90 13.22 -8.42
N ASN A 19 18.04 13.04 -7.11
CA ASN A 19 18.90 11.99 -6.53
C ASN A 19 18.21 10.62 -6.42
N THR A 20 16.89 10.55 -6.28
CA THR A 20 16.14 9.29 -6.18
C THR A 20 15.90 8.63 -7.53
N HIS A 21 15.76 9.42 -8.61
CA HIS A 21 15.82 8.91 -9.99
C HIS A 21 17.13 8.15 -10.29
N LYS A 22 18.20 8.38 -9.51
CA LYS A 22 19.48 7.68 -9.65
C LYS A 22 19.66 6.46 -8.72
N ARG A 23 18.80 6.24 -7.71
CA ARG A 23 19.02 5.20 -6.67
C ARG A 23 17.99 4.09 -6.59
N VAL A 24 16.79 4.25 -7.14
CA VAL A 24 15.74 3.21 -7.06
C VAL A 24 15.33 2.83 -8.48
N LYS A 25 15.63 1.58 -8.89
CA LYS A 25 14.99 0.96 -10.05
C LYS A 25 13.51 0.73 -9.68
N MET A 26 12.67 1.71 -9.98
CA MET A 26 11.21 1.59 -9.93
C MET A 26 10.71 0.99 -11.23
N ASP A 27 9.70 0.13 -11.14
CA ASP A 27 9.04 -0.42 -12.33
C ASP A 27 8.41 0.72 -13.16
N PRO A 28 8.39 0.61 -14.51
CA PRO A 28 7.94 1.70 -15.39
C PRO A 28 6.52 2.20 -15.06
N ILE A 29 5.61 1.28 -14.71
CA ILE A 29 4.22 1.57 -14.34
C ILE A 29 4.15 2.39 -13.05
N GLN A 30 4.95 2.02 -12.04
CA GLN A 30 5.04 2.77 -10.78
C GLN A 30 5.69 4.14 -10.98
N LYS A 31 6.55 4.29 -11.99
CA LYS A 31 7.21 5.56 -12.31
C LYS A 31 6.23 6.56 -12.91
N ASP A 32 5.41 6.13 -13.86
CA ASP A 32 4.41 6.99 -14.52
C ASP A 32 3.27 7.39 -13.56
N GLU A 33 2.81 6.45 -12.74
CA GLU A 33 1.84 6.76 -11.68
C GLU A 33 2.41 7.74 -10.65
N CYS A 34 3.64 7.53 -10.18
CA CYS A 34 4.29 8.42 -9.23
C CYS A 34 4.49 9.83 -9.82
N VAL A 35 4.76 9.95 -11.13
CA VAL A 35 4.82 11.24 -11.83
C VAL A 35 3.44 11.91 -11.85
N LYS A 36 2.39 11.19 -12.25
CA LYS A 36 1.01 11.70 -12.29
C LYS A 36 0.50 12.11 -10.90
N TYR A 37 0.78 11.31 -9.86
CA TYR A 37 0.47 11.65 -8.47
C TYR A 37 1.30 12.83 -7.95
N SER A 38 2.56 12.96 -8.39
CA SER A 38 3.40 14.11 -8.05
C SER A 38 2.90 15.41 -8.69
N GLU A 39 2.31 15.34 -9.88
CA GLU A 39 1.68 16.47 -10.56
C GLU A 39 0.35 16.87 -9.90
N LEU A 40 -0.50 15.91 -9.53
CA LEU A 40 -1.72 16.15 -8.72
C LEU A 40 -1.42 16.77 -7.36
N LEU A 41 -0.24 16.49 -6.79
CA LEU A 41 0.21 17.06 -5.53
C LEU A 41 0.83 18.47 -5.65
N GLN A 42 1.08 18.99 -6.87
CA GLN A 42 1.76 20.28 -7.08
C GLN A 42 0.91 21.51 -6.71
N GLU A 43 -0.42 21.42 -6.61
CA GLU A 43 -1.31 22.57 -6.38
C GLU A 43 -1.62 22.89 -4.90
N LYS A 44 -0.64 23.28 -4.08
CA LYS A 44 -0.82 23.69 -2.66
C LYS A 44 -1.25 22.58 -1.67
N LYS A 45 -1.92 21.50 -2.12
CA LYS A 45 -2.30 20.33 -1.28
C LYS A 45 -1.08 19.65 -0.62
N CYS A 46 0.08 19.69 -1.29
CA CYS A 46 1.36 19.16 -0.76
C CYS A 46 1.75 19.73 0.61
N LEU A 47 1.55 21.03 0.87
CA LEU A 47 2.07 21.68 2.08
C LEU A 47 1.40 21.16 3.36
N TYR A 48 0.10 20.85 3.30
CA TYR A 48 -0.65 20.31 4.44
C TYR A 48 -0.30 18.85 4.71
N VAL A 49 -0.21 18.04 3.65
CA VAL A 49 0.25 16.65 3.75
C VAL A 49 1.68 16.63 4.28
N TYR A 50 2.62 17.42 3.70
CA TYR A 50 3.99 17.53 4.20
C TYR A 50 4.08 18.10 5.62
N GLY A 51 3.22 19.04 5.99
CA GLY A 51 3.12 19.54 7.35
C GLY A 51 2.80 18.42 8.34
N PHE A 52 1.81 17.59 8.00
CA PHE A 52 1.50 16.37 8.76
C PHE A 52 2.65 15.37 8.76
N LEU A 53 3.34 15.17 7.62
CA LEU A 53 4.51 14.29 7.54
C LEU A 53 5.62 14.75 8.46
N ASN A 54 5.91 16.05 8.50
CA ASN A 54 6.91 16.59 9.40
C ASN A 54 6.47 16.43 10.85
N GLU A 55 5.19 16.68 11.19
CA GLU A 55 4.67 16.46 12.54
C GLU A 55 4.74 14.98 12.95
N LEU A 56 4.44 14.06 12.04
CA LEU A 56 4.52 12.62 12.27
C LEU A 56 5.98 12.14 12.37
N MET A 57 6.86 12.62 11.49
CA MET A 57 8.28 12.28 11.53
C MET A 57 8.91 12.76 12.84
N ASP A 58 8.56 13.96 13.32
CA ASP A 58 9.04 14.52 14.59
C ASP A 58 8.51 13.73 15.81
N ARG A 59 7.27 13.20 15.75
CA ARG A 59 6.71 12.34 16.80
C ARG A 59 7.16 10.87 16.74
N GLN A 60 7.59 10.36 15.58
CA GLN A 60 7.95 8.94 15.38
C GLN A 60 9.46 8.68 15.38
N THR A 61 10.30 9.73 15.45
CA THR A 61 11.77 9.63 15.63
C THR A 61 12.16 9.11 17.02
N GLN A 62 11.85 7.85 17.28
CA GLN A 62 12.68 7.04 18.16
C GLN A 62 12.64 5.53 17.86
N VAL A 63 11.65 5.00 17.11
CA VAL A 63 11.47 3.54 17.02
C VAL A 63 10.93 3.06 15.66
N ALA A 64 11.59 3.36 14.55
CA ALA A 64 11.58 2.51 13.35
C ALA A 64 12.58 3.08 12.34
N GLY A 65 13.48 2.22 11.86
CA GLY A 65 14.52 2.57 10.91
C GLY A 65 14.01 3.42 9.75
N THR A 66 14.64 4.59 9.63
CA THR A 66 15.10 5.24 8.40
C THR A 66 14.78 4.42 7.15
N LEU A 67 13.95 4.98 6.24
CA LEU A 67 13.59 4.51 4.88
C LEU A 67 12.18 3.95 4.63
N LEU A 68 11.23 4.00 5.59
CA LEU A 68 9.80 3.99 5.26
C LEU A 68 9.42 5.35 4.64
N ASN A 69 9.76 5.40 3.35
CA ASN A 69 10.01 6.54 2.48
C ASN A 69 8.89 7.59 2.45
N THR A 70 9.25 8.86 2.32
CA THR A 70 8.34 9.96 1.93
C THR A 70 7.43 9.58 0.75
N TYR A 71 7.91 8.73 -0.16
CA TYR A 71 7.13 8.15 -1.26
C TYR A 71 5.91 7.34 -0.82
N TYR A 72 5.98 6.55 0.25
CA TYR A 72 4.81 5.81 0.75
C TYR A 72 3.67 6.77 1.09
N PHE A 73 3.99 7.84 1.81
CA PHE A 73 3.02 8.84 2.20
C PHE A 73 2.39 9.56 1.01
N ILE A 74 3.16 9.79 -0.06
CA ILE A 74 2.64 10.30 -1.33
C ILE A 74 1.58 9.34 -1.88
N PHE A 75 1.87 8.05 -1.92
CA PHE A 75 0.94 7.05 -2.44
C PHE A 75 -0.35 6.98 -1.60
N VAL A 76 -0.26 6.94 -0.26
CA VAL A 76 -1.49 6.86 0.57
C VAL A 76 -2.25 8.19 0.70
N ALA A 77 -1.62 9.33 0.43
CA ALA A 77 -2.32 10.62 0.40
C ALA A 77 -3.04 10.86 -0.94
N ALA A 78 -2.53 10.29 -2.04
CA ALA A 78 -3.06 10.55 -3.38
C ALA A 78 -4.58 10.28 -3.54
N PRO A 79 -5.16 9.20 -2.98
CA PRO A 79 -6.61 8.98 -3.07
C PRO A 79 -7.43 10.05 -2.34
N PHE A 80 -6.91 10.66 -1.27
CA PHE A 80 -7.57 11.80 -0.63
C PHE A 80 -7.46 13.07 -1.46
N CYS A 81 -6.36 13.24 -2.21
CA CYS A 81 -6.25 14.36 -3.16
C CYS A 81 -7.27 14.26 -4.30
N TYR A 82 -7.69 13.04 -4.63
CA TYR A 82 -8.76 12.77 -5.60
C TYR A 82 -10.16 13.05 -5.03
N ILE A 83 -10.41 12.75 -3.76
CA ILE A 83 -11.72 12.97 -3.12
C ILE A 83 -11.93 14.42 -2.71
N TYR A 84 -10.91 15.07 -2.15
CA TYR A 84 -11.03 16.39 -1.51
C TYR A 84 -10.35 17.47 -2.33
N ASP A 85 -11.12 18.47 -2.74
CA ASP A 85 -10.61 19.71 -3.31
C ASP A 85 -10.07 20.67 -2.25
N ASP A 86 -10.77 20.77 -1.12
CA ASP A 86 -10.34 21.62 -0.01
C ASP A 86 -9.18 20.98 0.78
N PRO A 87 -8.02 21.65 0.89
CA PRO A 87 -6.85 21.10 1.57
C PRO A 87 -7.04 20.92 3.08
N VAL A 88 -7.95 21.67 3.70
CA VAL A 88 -8.22 21.56 5.15
C VAL A 88 -8.99 20.27 5.44
N HIS A 89 -10.07 20.00 4.71
CA HIS A 89 -10.82 18.75 4.81
C HIS A 89 -9.95 17.54 4.45
N LEU A 90 -9.11 17.66 3.43
CA LEU A 90 -8.13 16.64 3.07
C LEU A 90 -7.22 16.31 4.26
N TYR A 91 -6.61 17.33 4.87
CA TYR A 91 -5.70 17.16 6.00
C TYR A 91 -6.36 16.43 7.18
N PHE A 92 -7.53 16.89 7.61
CA PHE A 92 -8.21 16.31 8.76
C PHE A 92 -8.67 14.88 8.50
N SER A 93 -9.21 14.61 7.31
CA SER A 93 -9.67 13.27 6.91
C SER A 93 -8.49 12.29 6.80
N PHE A 94 -7.41 12.69 6.13
CA PHE A 94 -6.19 11.89 6.02
C PHE A 94 -5.58 11.60 7.40
N ARG A 95 -5.47 12.63 8.25
CA ARG A 95 -4.94 12.49 9.61
C ARG A 95 -5.77 11.53 10.45
N ALA A 96 -7.09 11.66 10.42
CA ALA A 96 -7.99 10.77 11.16
C ALA A 96 -7.84 9.32 10.67
N PHE A 97 -7.84 9.09 9.36
CA PHE A 97 -7.69 7.77 8.77
C PHE A 97 -6.32 7.15 9.14
N TYR A 98 -5.24 7.91 9.00
CA TYR A 98 -3.89 7.43 9.30
C TYR A 98 -3.73 7.03 10.77
N LEU A 99 -4.18 7.90 11.68
CA LEU A 99 -4.09 7.66 13.13
C LEU A 99 -4.99 6.50 13.58
N ARG A 100 -6.07 6.20 12.87
CA ARG A 100 -6.92 5.04 13.18
C ARG A 100 -6.34 3.73 12.64
N TYR A 101 -5.92 3.74 11.37
CA TYR A 101 -5.58 2.53 10.62
C TYR A 101 -4.10 2.46 10.24
N TRP A 102 -3.61 3.34 9.35
CA TRP A 102 -2.32 3.12 8.68
C TRP A 102 -1.09 3.17 9.58
N HIS A 103 -1.12 3.89 10.70
CA HIS A 103 0.01 3.85 11.65
C HIS A 103 0.33 2.43 12.13
N ARG A 104 -0.64 1.51 12.12
CA ARG A 104 -0.50 0.10 12.52
C ARG A 104 0.21 -0.75 11.47
N LEU A 105 0.24 -0.31 10.22
CA LEU A 105 0.91 -1.01 9.12
C LEU A 105 2.43 -0.79 9.14
N HIS A 106 2.92 0.23 9.86
CA HIS A 106 4.34 0.61 9.85
C HIS A 106 5.03 0.43 11.18
N ARG A 107 4.27 0.10 12.22
CA ARG A 107 4.79 -0.14 13.57
C ARG A 107 4.62 -1.60 13.93
N VAL A 108 5.73 -2.26 14.24
CA VAL A 108 5.69 -3.58 14.87
C VAL A 108 5.04 -3.43 16.24
N CYS A 109 3.87 -4.01 16.41
CA CYS A 109 3.13 -3.98 17.66
C CYS A 109 2.31 -5.27 17.81
N GLY A 110 2.03 -5.67 19.05
CA GLY A 110 1.23 -6.86 19.36
C GLY A 110 -0.29 -6.68 19.13
N ASN A 111 -0.70 -5.65 18.38
CA ASN A 111 -2.10 -5.40 18.10
C ASN A 111 -2.60 -6.34 16.98
N SER A 112 -3.82 -6.88 17.11
CA SER A 112 -4.42 -7.78 16.12
C SER A 112 -4.63 -7.14 14.73
N GLN A 113 -4.72 -5.80 14.67
CA GLN A 113 -4.82 -5.01 13.43
C GLN A 113 -3.45 -4.45 12.99
N GLY A 114 -2.35 -4.89 13.61
CA GLY A 114 -0.99 -4.51 13.24
C GLY A 114 -0.44 -5.32 12.08
N VAL A 115 0.57 -4.79 11.38
CA VAL A 115 1.16 -5.45 10.21
C VAL A 115 1.54 -6.92 10.47
N VAL A 116 2.16 -7.24 11.61
CA VAL A 116 2.59 -8.60 11.90
C VAL A 116 1.40 -9.55 12.00
N ALA A 117 0.32 -9.14 12.68
CA ALA A 117 -0.90 -9.91 12.79
C ALA A 117 -1.58 -10.10 11.43
N LEU A 118 -1.58 -9.07 10.59
CA LEU A 118 -2.11 -9.12 9.23
C LEU A 118 -1.30 -10.09 8.33
N CYS A 119 0.02 -10.09 8.43
CA CYS A 119 0.89 -11.03 7.71
C CYS A 119 0.62 -12.48 8.14
N LEU A 120 0.48 -12.72 9.44
CA LEU A 120 0.13 -14.03 9.98
C LEU A 120 -1.27 -14.47 9.54
N LEU A 121 -2.23 -13.55 9.53
CA LEU A 121 -3.58 -13.81 9.01
C LEU A 121 -3.52 -14.21 7.53
N PHE A 122 -2.77 -13.49 6.71
CA PHE A 122 -2.56 -13.83 5.30
C PHE A 122 -2.03 -15.27 5.14
N GLU A 123 -0.99 -15.66 5.88
CA GLU A 123 -0.42 -17.01 5.76
C GLU A 123 -1.41 -18.09 6.18
N LYS A 124 -2.14 -17.87 7.29
CA LYS A 124 -3.18 -18.78 7.76
C LYS A 124 -4.29 -18.95 6.74
N LEU A 125 -4.80 -17.85 6.21
CA LEU A 125 -5.85 -17.86 5.19
C LEU A 125 -5.37 -18.61 3.93
N LEU A 126 -4.17 -18.34 3.43
CA LEU A 126 -3.65 -19.04 2.25
C LEU A 126 -3.52 -20.56 2.49
N GLN A 127 -3.01 -20.97 3.67
CA GLN A 127 -2.92 -22.38 4.03
C GLN A 127 -4.29 -23.07 4.11
N CYS A 128 -5.30 -22.36 4.64
CA CYS A 128 -6.64 -22.89 4.80
C CYS A 128 -7.41 -22.97 3.48
N PHE A 129 -7.38 -21.92 2.68
CA PHE A 129 -8.17 -21.81 1.45
C PHE A 129 -7.50 -22.50 0.25
N ASP A 130 -6.17 -22.49 0.16
CA ASP A 130 -5.45 -23.14 -0.95
C ASP A 130 -4.14 -23.80 -0.50
N PRO A 131 -4.25 -24.97 0.17
CA PRO A 131 -3.07 -25.72 0.63
C PRO A 131 -2.20 -26.21 -0.54
N LEU A 132 -2.76 -26.39 -1.74
CA LEU A 132 -2.02 -26.81 -2.93
C LEU A 132 -1.08 -25.70 -3.40
N LEU A 133 -1.59 -24.47 -3.51
CA LEU A 133 -0.78 -23.30 -3.85
C LEU A 133 0.25 -22.99 -2.75
N TRP A 134 -0.11 -23.13 -1.48
CA TRP A 134 0.83 -23.02 -0.36
C TRP A 134 2.00 -24.01 -0.48
N ASN A 135 1.70 -25.28 -0.73
CA ASN A 135 2.72 -26.32 -0.87
C ASN A 135 3.57 -26.13 -2.12
N HIS A 136 2.99 -25.62 -3.21
CA HIS A 136 3.73 -25.26 -4.42
C HIS A 136 4.80 -24.21 -4.13
N PHE A 137 4.44 -23.13 -3.43
CA PHE A 137 5.40 -22.11 -3.03
C PHE A 137 6.49 -22.66 -2.11
N ARG A 138 6.15 -23.53 -1.15
CA ARG A 138 7.14 -24.20 -0.29
C ARG A 138 8.10 -25.09 -1.07
N LYS A 139 7.59 -25.87 -2.04
CA LYS A 139 8.39 -26.77 -2.90
C LYS A 139 9.48 -26.01 -3.65
N TYR A 140 9.19 -24.78 -4.08
CA TYR A 140 10.13 -23.93 -4.82
C TYR A 140 10.82 -22.88 -3.94
N HIS A 141 10.75 -23.02 -2.62
CA HIS A 141 11.41 -22.13 -1.65
C HIS A 141 11.04 -20.64 -1.81
N VAL A 142 9.79 -20.36 -2.20
CA VAL A 142 9.25 -19.00 -2.29
C VAL A 142 8.35 -18.76 -1.07
N PRO A 143 8.74 -17.89 -0.12
CA PRO A 143 7.84 -17.51 0.98
C PRO A 143 6.67 -16.69 0.42
N PRO A 144 5.40 -17.12 0.55
CA PRO A 144 4.27 -16.40 -0.02
C PRO A 144 4.16 -14.96 0.47
N LEU A 145 4.51 -14.72 1.74
CA LEU A 145 4.51 -13.38 2.33
C LEU A 145 5.42 -12.40 1.57
N ARG A 146 6.55 -12.87 1.02
CA ARG A 146 7.48 -12.03 0.24
C ARG A 146 6.80 -11.40 -0.97
N LEU A 147 5.83 -12.09 -1.56
CA LEU A 147 5.12 -11.65 -2.76
C LEU A 147 4.14 -10.52 -2.45
N VAL A 148 3.50 -10.56 -1.27
CA VAL A 148 2.36 -9.70 -0.94
C VAL A 148 2.66 -8.65 0.13
N ILE A 149 3.79 -8.74 0.84
CA ILE A 149 4.10 -7.84 1.97
C ILE A 149 4.02 -6.36 1.58
N LYS A 150 4.43 -6.01 0.35
CA LYS A 150 4.32 -4.64 -0.16
C LYS A 150 2.87 -4.19 -0.29
N TRP A 151 1.97 -5.08 -0.70
CA TRP A 151 0.54 -4.79 -0.80
C TRP A 151 -0.06 -4.54 0.59
N ILE A 152 0.26 -5.40 1.57
CA ILE A 152 -0.23 -5.27 2.95
C ILE A 152 0.28 -3.98 3.59
N MET A 153 1.60 -3.73 3.57
CA MET A 153 2.22 -2.54 4.13
C MET A 153 1.66 -1.24 3.53
N ARG A 154 1.28 -1.27 2.25
CA ARG A 154 0.77 -0.11 1.51
C ARG A 154 -0.75 -0.02 1.46
N ALA A 155 -1.46 -0.96 2.08
CA ALA A 155 -2.91 -1.12 1.93
C ALA A 155 -3.35 -1.02 0.44
N PHE A 156 -2.59 -1.68 -0.45
CA PHE A 156 -2.73 -1.66 -1.92
C PHE A 156 -2.55 -0.32 -2.64
N SER A 157 -2.16 0.73 -1.93
CA SER A 157 -1.85 2.02 -2.56
C SER A 157 -0.66 1.92 -3.52
N GLY A 158 -0.84 2.40 -4.76
CA GLY A 158 0.11 2.27 -5.86
C GLY A 158 0.20 0.86 -6.46
N HIS A 159 -0.78 0.00 -6.17
CA HIS A 159 -0.91 -1.34 -6.74
C HIS A 159 -2.27 -1.57 -7.41
N LEU A 160 -3.35 -1.02 -6.84
CA LEU A 160 -4.69 -1.06 -7.44
C LEU A 160 -5.03 0.26 -8.17
N PRO A 161 -5.90 0.20 -9.19
CA PRO A 161 -6.52 1.40 -9.75
C PRO A 161 -7.24 2.23 -8.67
N PRO A 162 -7.30 3.58 -8.79
CA PRO A 162 -7.85 4.46 -7.75
C PRO A 162 -9.26 4.08 -7.28
N GLU A 163 -10.17 3.77 -8.20
CA GLU A 163 -11.56 3.41 -7.87
C GLU A 163 -11.64 2.12 -7.03
N GLN A 164 -10.85 1.12 -7.41
CA GLN A 164 -10.78 -0.17 -6.71
C GLN A 164 -10.11 -0.02 -5.34
N LEU A 165 -9.08 0.82 -5.26
CA LEU A 165 -8.42 1.17 -4.01
C LEU A 165 -9.37 1.88 -3.02
N LEU A 166 -10.12 2.87 -3.50
CA LEU A 166 -11.10 3.57 -2.67
C LEU A 166 -12.21 2.63 -2.20
N THR A 167 -12.68 1.74 -3.07
CA THR A 167 -13.64 0.70 -2.69
C THR A 167 -13.11 -0.20 -1.57
N LEU A 168 -11.84 -0.62 -1.64
CA LEU A 168 -11.20 -1.38 -0.56
C LEU A 168 -11.16 -0.59 0.75
N TRP A 169 -10.87 0.70 0.68
CA TRP A 169 -10.78 1.56 1.87
C TRP A 169 -12.15 1.86 2.47
N ASP A 170 -13.20 1.94 1.65
CA ASP A 170 -14.58 2.01 2.14
C ASP A 170 -14.95 0.75 2.92
N LEU A 171 -14.47 -0.43 2.51
CA LEU A 171 -14.65 -1.66 3.30
C LEU A 171 -13.87 -1.62 4.62
N VAL A 172 -12.65 -1.08 4.63
CA VAL A 172 -11.89 -0.86 5.89
C VAL A 172 -12.70 0.02 6.84
N LEU A 173 -13.33 1.09 6.33
CA LEU A 173 -14.18 1.98 7.11
C LEU A 173 -15.47 1.31 7.58
N ALA A 174 -16.15 0.59 6.69
CA ALA A 174 -17.42 -0.06 6.97
C ALA A 174 -17.29 -1.18 8.02
N TYR A 175 -16.21 -1.95 7.97
CA TYR A 175 -15.93 -3.03 8.94
C TYR A 175 -15.05 -2.60 10.12
N ASP A 176 -14.50 -1.38 10.08
CA ASP A 176 -13.53 -0.89 11.05
C ASP A 176 -12.34 -1.86 11.28
N SER A 177 -11.85 -2.47 10.18
CA SER A 177 -10.88 -3.57 10.24
C SER A 177 -9.89 -3.54 9.08
N LEU A 178 -8.63 -3.83 9.40
CA LEU A 178 -7.54 -3.98 8.42
C LEU A 178 -7.40 -5.42 7.91
N GLU A 179 -8.12 -6.39 8.47
CA GLU A 179 -8.06 -7.79 8.07
C GLU A 179 -8.46 -8.00 6.60
N ILE A 180 -9.32 -7.11 6.07
CA ILE A 180 -9.73 -7.11 4.67
C ILE A 180 -8.54 -6.96 3.70
N ILE A 181 -7.46 -6.30 4.14
CA ILE A 181 -6.22 -6.14 3.36
C ILE A 181 -5.55 -7.50 3.17
N SER A 182 -5.43 -8.30 4.24
CA SER A 182 -4.88 -9.65 4.16
C SER A 182 -5.77 -10.59 3.38
N LEU A 183 -7.10 -10.48 3.55
CA LEU A 183 -8.06 -11.27 2.80
C LEU A 183 -7.92 -11.02 1.30
N LEU A 184 -7.95 -9.75 0.86
CA LEU A 184 -7.79 -9.42 -0.56
C LEU A 184 -6.47 -9.96 -1.13
N ALA A 185 -5.36 -9.88 -0.38
CA ALA A 185 -4.08 -10.41 -0.83
C ALA A 185 -4.12 -11.93 -1.09
N VAL A 186 -4.77 -12.70 -0.22
CA VAL A 186 -4.97 -14.15 -0.43
C VAL A 186 -5.85 -14.41 -1.65
N VAL A 187 -6.98 -13.70 -1.74
CA VAL A 187 -7.94 -13.91 -2.83
C VAL A 187 -7.33 -13.61 -4.19
N ILE A 188 -6.46 -12.59 -4.31
CA ILE A 188 -5.72 -12.31 -5.56
C ILE A 188 -4.79 -13.48 -5.93
N LEU A 189 -4.12 -14.11 -4.96
CA LEU A 189 -3.29 -15.28 -5.24
C LEU A 189 -4.12 -16.46 -5.72
N ILE A 190 -5.24 -16.75 -5.04
CA ILE A 190 -6.12 -17.87 -5.41
C ILE A 190 -6.76 -17.60 -6.78
N PHE A 191 -7.17 -16.37 -7.07
CA PHE A 191 -7.68 -15.97 -8.38
C PHE A 191 -6.67 -16.23 -9.51
N ARG A 192 -5.36 -16.20 -9.23
CA ARG A 192 -4.29 -16.48 -10.21
C ARG A 192 -3.69 -17.88 -10.07
N ARG A 193 -4.29 -18.76 -9.27
CA ARG A 193 -3.78 -20.08 -8.92
C ARG A 193 -3.32 -20.89 -10.12
N ASP A 194 -4.14 -21.04 -11.16
CA ASP A 194 -3.82 -21.89 -12.31
C ASP A 194 -2.56 -21.45 -13.05
N ASN A 195 -2.30 -20.13 -13.09
CA ASN A 195 -1.08 -19.58 -13.68
C ASN A 195 0.10 -19.74 -12.72
N LEU A 196 -0.12 -19.55 -11.42
CA LEU A 196 0.91 -19.70 -10.39
C LEU A 196 1.42 -21.15 -10.26
N LEU A 197 0.55 -22.14 -10.38
CA LEU A 197 0.91 -23.56 -10.31
C LEU A 197 1.77 -24.02 -11.52
N LYS A 198 1.72 -23.30 -12.64
CA LYS A 198 2.52 -23.60 -13.84
C LYS A 198 3.94 -23.04 -13.77
N VAL A 199 4.21 -22.09 -12.88
CA VAL A 199 5.51 -21.41 -12.77
C VAL A 199 6.27 -21.88 -11.54
N THR A 200 7.59 -22.00 -11.66
CA THR A 200 8.45 -22.64 -10.64
C THR A 200 9.57 -21.73 -10.12
N THR A 201 9.75 -20.56 -10.73
CA THR A 201 10.77 -19.58 -10.35
C THR A 201 10.12 -18.35 -9.75
N LEU A 202 10.81 -17.70 -8.81
CA LEU A 202 10.34 -16.46 -8.20
C LEU A 202 10.01 -15.38 -9.24
N GLN A 203 10.88 -15.21 -10.24
CA GLN A 203 10.69 -14.19 -11.27
C GLN A 203 9.40 -14.41 -12.07
N ASN A 204 9.08 -15.66 -12.41
CA ASN A 204 7.85 -15.96 -13.15
C ASN A 204 6.61 -15.80 -12.27
N ILE A 205 6.71 -16.12 -10.97
CA ILE A 205 5.65 -15.85 -9.99
C ILE A 205 5.40 -14.35 -9.87
N GLU A 206 6.46 -13.55 -9.69
CA GLU A 206 6.37 -12.09 -9.64
C GLU A 206 5.76 -11.52 -10.93
N ALA A 207 6.12 -12.07 -12.10
CA ALA A 207 5.53 -11.67 -13.38
C ALA A 207 4.03 -11.96 -13.45
N VAL A 208 3.58 -13.14 -12.97
CA VAL A 208 2.14 -13.48 -12.89
C VAL A 208 1.39 -12.52 -11.96
N LEU A 209 2.06 -11.92 -10.97
CA LEU A 209 1.46 -11.03 -9.97
C LEU A 209 1.71 -9.53 -10.23
N ALA A 210 2.47 -9.17 -11.27
CA ALA A 210 2.97 -7.81 -11.46
C ALA A 210 1.87 -6.79 -11.77
N ASP A 211 0.91 -7.17 -12.61
CA ASP A 211 -0.18 -6.30 -13.03
C ASP A 211 -1.47 -6.62 -12.27
N LEU A 212 -1.97 -5.69 -11.46
CA LEU A 212 -3.25 -5.80 -10.74
C LEU A 212 -4.34 -4.87 -11.31
N SER A 213 -4.12 -4.26 -12.47
CA SER A 213 -5.06 -3.30 -13.07
C SER A 213 -6.45 -3.88 -13.37
N SER A 214 -6.54 -5.19 -13.61
CA SER A 214 -7.78 -5.92 -13.88
C SER A 214 -8.52 -6.41 -12.63
N ILE A 215 -7.99 -6.17 -11.43
CA ILE A 215 -8.60 -6.65 -10.19
C ILE A 215 -9.82 -5.80 -9.82
N ALA A 216 -10.99 -6.45 -9.76
CA ALA A 216 -12.21 -5.87 -9.21
C ALA A 216 -12.39 -6.33 -7.75
N VAL A 217 -12.24 -5.42 -6.79
CA VAL A 217 -12.17 -5.74 -5.36
C VAL A 217 -13.44 -6.43 -4.86
N ILE A 218 -14.62 -5.87 -5.16
CA ILE A 218 -15.90 -6.40 -4.67
C ILE A 218 -16.17 -7.81 -5.22
N PRO A 219 -16.11 -8.06 -6.54
CA PRO A 219 -16.30 -9.41 -7.08
C PRO A 219 -15.33 -10.44 -6.50
N LEU A 220 -14.03 -10.10 -6.37
CA LEU A 220 -13.05 -11.04 -5.81
C LEU A 220 -13.39 -11.39 -4.35
N LEU A 221 -13.65 -10.39 -3.50
CA LEU A 221 -14.01 -10.64 -2.11
C LEU A 221 -15.33 -11.41 -1.99
N GLN A 222 -16.29 -11.12 -2.87
CA GLN A 222 -17.55 -11.84 -2.96
C GLN A 222 -17.36 -13.32 -3.28
N MET A 223 -16.51 -13.67 -4.25
CA MET A 223 -16.17 -15.07 -4.54
C MET A 223 -15.62 -15.79 -3.30
N ALA A 224 -14.75 -15.11 -2.55
CA ALA A 224 -14.16 -15.68 -1.35
C ALA A 224 -15.13 -15.90 -0.20
N LEU A 225 -16.12 -15.01 -0.06
CA LEU A 225 -17.11 -15.07 1.02
C LEU A 225 -18.32 -15.95 0.68
N MET A 226 -18.64 -16.14 -0.62
CA MET A 226 -19.83 -16.86 -1.07
C MET A 226 -19.62 -18.35 -1.41
N LYS A 227 -18.44 -18.93 -1.14
CA LYS A 227 -18.10 -20.35 -1.35
C LYS A 227 -17.98 -20.81 -2.83
N ASP A 228 -17.46 -19.97 -3.72
CA ASP A 228 -17.01 -20.39 -5.06
C ASP A 228 -15.47 -20.23 -5.22
N LEU A 229 -14.70 -20.77 -4.25
CA LEU A 229 -13.23 -20.90 -4.32
C LEU A 229 -12.81 -22.38 -4.32
#